data_AF-W2R7J3-F1
#
_entry.id   AF-W2R7J3-F1
#
_cell.length_a   1.000
_cell.length_b   1.000
_cell.length_c   1.000
_cell.angle_alpha   90.00
_cell.angle_beta   90.00
_cell.angle_gamma   90.00
#
_symmetry.space_group_name_H-M   'P 1'
#
loop_
_entity.id
_entity.type
_entity.pdbx_description
1 polymer ?
#
loop_
_entity_poly.entity_id
_entity_poly.type
_entity_poly.pdbx_seq_one_letter_code
_entity_poly.pdbx_strand_id
1 'polypeptide(L)'
;MAQTEPNQRHAAAMSVAELVAGVTDATQSDDLVHVDHLNALSQLCSSSLSPSDVELLRQLKSYILSGQLQAVESDDASELHSAKWQLLTALLRVGDIEFTASEQDLQTILSLMLKDRFESSDVLAAMTQWLVQMKSKNAPTKANMLVVKLENGEEEDSYLDVIKQMYVTLRSSSLRQELAKVLRKLITTKDQAKQVVKSGVLRCLLQVALEQPNDVVDGTLLDNFALVGVQVSSLVCFGSTSELSFKNTKKNHVDEKRRNVCELVVRLMLSGVSFVFADTIRMLQLLIDNAPCRAMLPEVPDLRGALEKAYTLARLRESKFSRDVYLKELCEAQYGVLSPEIDTYERQHGSVVGLPPNDETLQDGKSGELALELATNYKTQGNAFFRHGNYPTARAFYRRAIAVLRAAQLQQETSLRSLSADELLSRCSIGASVQVRSLRGDEWHDAMVSDVEGRGATSQVEVLYDADDREDEWVSISRIRLRMNTTLLSAFDDLAVDCSMNMGKAFTSLGDHDQAVQCFTHALSLRGGKLISALYSRGVANMARRDLTAAQQDLWEANQQCRVQQKSSVSGGTSTTNTRDTEKMRALHKQIVAAYKKLQQMHANKKRLDKKVIKQMVKYLSSIPALQDQ
;
A
#
# COMPACT_ATOMS: atom_id res chain seq x y z
N MET A 1 17.14 0.04 -88.16
CA MET A 1 18.07 0.16 -87.02
C MET A 1 17.24 0.59 -85.82
N ALA A 2 16.75 -0.38 -85.06
CA ALA A 2 15.88 -0.17 -83.90
C ALA A 2 16.75 -0.09 -82.65
N GLN A 3 16.57 0.97 -81.87
CA GLN A 3 17.16 1.12 -80.55
C GLN A 3 16.36 0.26 -79.57
N THR A 4 17.04 -0.71 -78.98
CA THR A 4 16.56 -1.56 -77.88
C THR A 4 16.57 -0.78 -76.57
N GLU A 5 15.39 -0.65 -75.97
CA GLU A 5 15.18 -0.27 -74.57
C GLU A 5 15.78 -1.31 -73.61
N PRO A 6 16.24 -0.91 -72.41
CA PRO A 6 16.80 -1.83 -71.44
C PRO A 6 15.69 -2.60 -70.69
N ASN A 7 15.71 -3.91 -70.86
CA ASN A 7 15.16 -4.98 -70.02
C ASN A 7 14.38 -4.54 -68.76
N GLN A 8 13.06 -4.42 -68.88
CA GLN A 8 12.14 -4.79 -67.82
C GLN A 8 12.29 -6.29 -67.54
N ARG A 9 13.07 -6.67 -66.52
CA ARG A 9 12.97 -8.01 -65.93
C ARG A 9 11.66 -8.07 -65.15
N HIS A 10 10.68 -8.78 -65.70
CA HIS A 10 9.53 -9.27 -64.95
C HIS A 10 10.03 -10.11 -63.77
N ALA A 11 9.93 -9.59 -62.55
CA ALA A 11 10.04 -10.41 -61.35
C ALA A 11 8.81 -11.32 -61.33
N ALA A 12 8.99 -12.58 -61.73
CA ALA A 12 8.00 -13.61 -61.48
C ALA A 12 7.71 -13.62 -59.97
N ALA A 13 6.44 -13.53 -59.57
CA ALA A 13 6.06 -13.62 -58.17
C ALA A 13 6.50 -15.01 -57.66
N MET A 14 7.58 -15.04 -56.89
CA MET A 14 8.14 -16.28 -56.34
C MET A 14 7.08 -16.97 -55.47
N SER A 15 7.01 -18.29 -55.58
CA SER A 15 6.13 -19.11 -54.76
C SER A 15 6.57 -19.13 -53.29
N VAL A 16 5.65 -19.42 -52.37
CA VAL A 16 5.98 -19.55 -50.93
C VAL A 16 7.10 -20.58 -50.71
N ALA A 17 7.10 -21.68 -51.46
CA ALA A 17 8.13 -22.71 -51.39
C ALA A 17 9.52 -22.21 -51.78
N GLU A 18 9.63 -21.44 -52.87
CA GLU A 18 10.90 -20.83 -53.30
C GLU A 18 11.39 -19.82 -52.27
N LEU A 19 10.48 -19.02 -51.70
CA LEU A 19 10.84 -18.03 -50.70
C LEU A 19 11.30 -18.67 -49.38
N VAL A 20 10.62 -19.71 -48.90
CA VAL A 20 11.04 -20.46 -47.69
C VAL A 20 12.39 -21.13 -47.92
N ALA A 21 12.59 -21.76 -49.09
CA ALA A 21 13.86 -22.40 -49.42
C ALA A 21 15.02 -21.38 -49.39
N GLY A 22 14.82 -20.19 -49.98
CA GLY A 22 15.81 -19.11 -49.98
C GLY A 22 16.18 -18.57 -48.59
N VAL A 23 15.28 -18.65 -47.60
CA VAL A 23 15.56 -18.26 -46.21
C VAL A 23 16.25 -19.37 -45.41
N THR A 24 15.97 -20.64 -45.73
CA THR A 24 16.54 -21.79 -45.02
C THR A 24 17.83 -22.34 -45.64
N ASP A 25 18.27 -21.78 -46.75
CA ASP A 25 19.47 -22.22 -47.47
C ASP A 25 20.74 -21.87 -46.67
N ALA A 26 21.36 -22.89 -46.07
CA ALA A 26 22.59 -22.73 -45.31
C ALA A 26 23.80 -22.30 -46.17
N THR A 27 23.70 -22.34 -47.50
CA THR A 27 24.75 -21.89 -48.42
C THR A 27 24.61 -20.42 -48.84
N GLN A 28 23.48 -19.79 -48.51
CA GLN A 28 23.26 -18.37 -48.77
C GLN A 28 23.94 -17.52 -47.71
N SER A 29 24.95 -16.75 -48.12
CA SER A 29 25.72 -15.87 -47.24
C SER A 29 25.34 -14.39 -47.35
N ASP A 30 24.42 -14.04 -48.25
CA ASP A 30 23.96 -12.67 -48.46
C ASP A 30 22.69 -12.37 -47.63
N ASP A 31 22.84 -11.56 -46.58
CA ASP A 31 21.75 -11.19 -45.67
C ASP A 31 20.67 -10.34 -46.36
N LEU A 32 20.99 -9.58 -47.42
CA LEU A 32 20.00 -8.81 -48.19
C LEU A 32 19.03 -9.73 -48.92
N VAL A 33 19.53 -10.86 -49.43
CA VAL A 33 18.68 -11.88 -50.05
C VAL A 33 17.72 -12.44 -49.02
N HIS A 34 18.18 -12.75 -47.81
CA HIS A 34 17.29 -13.18 -46.73
C HIS A 34 16.24 -12.12 -46.38
N VAL A 35 16.63 -10.84 -46.29
CA VAL A 35 15.70 -9.71 -46.04
C VAL A 35 14.59 -9.63 -47.09
N ASP A 36 14.95 -9.67 -48.38
CA ASP A 36 13.98 -9.59 -49.48
C ASP A 36 12.98 -10.74 -49.44
N HIS A 37 13.46 -11.97 -49.20
CA HIS A 37 12.60 -13.14 -49.07
C HIS A 37 11.66 -13.07 -47.87
N LEU A 38 12.15 -12.63 -46.69
CA LEU A 38 11.34 -12.45 -45.49
C LEU A 38 10.26 -11.37 -45.67
N ASN A 39 10.59 -10.27 -46.35
CA ASN A 39 9.67 -9.18 -46.65
C ASN A 39 8.58 -9.63 -47.63
N ALA A 40 8.95 -10.36 -48.70
CA ALA A 40 7.99 -10.93 -49.65
C ALA A 40 7.03 -11.92 -48.96
N LEU A 41 7.55 -12.81 -48.10
CA LEU A 41 6.74 -13.73 -47.30
C LEU A 41 5.77 -12.98 -46.36
N SER A 42 6.22 -11.90 -45.73
CA SER A 42 5.40 -11.07 -44.83
C SER A 42 4.21 -10.44 -45.55
N GLN A 43 4.40 -10.00 -46.80
CA GLN A 43 3.32 -9.47 -47.64
C GLN A 43 2.32 -10.56 -48.02
N LEU A 44 2.81 -11.75 -48.41
CA LEU A 44 1.96 -12.90 -48.78
C LEU A 44 1.09 -13.40 -47.62
N CYS A 45 1.55 -13.29 -46.38
CA CYS A 45 0.78 -13.64 -45.18
C CYS A 45 -0.52 -12.82 -45.00
N SER A 46 -0.71 -11.74 -45.77
CA SER A 46 -1.95 -10.95 -45.77
C SER A 46 -2.97 -11.42 -46.82
N SER A 47 -2.63 -12.44 -47.63
CA SER A 47 -3.47 -13.01 -48.69
C SER A 47 -4.00 -14.41 -48.35
N SER A 48 -4.89 -14.96 -49.18
CA SER A 48 -5.41 -16.31 -49.00
C SER A 48 -4.33 -17.34 -49.37
N LEU A 49 -3.84 -18.09 -48.38
CA LEU A 49 -2.80 -19.11 -48.55
C LEU A 49 -3.39 -20.51 -48.72
N SER A 50 -2.69 -21.37 -49.47
CA SER A 50 -3.07 -22.78 -49.57
C SER A 50 -2.64 -23.56 -48.30
N PRO A 51 -3.27 -24.71 -47.98
CA PRO A 51 -2.87 -25.52 -46.82
C PRO A 51 -1.39 -25.98 -46.88
N SER A 52 -0.84 -26.21 -48.07
CA SER A 52 0.58 -26.54 -48.26
C SER A 52 1.49 -25.36 -47.91
N ASP A 53 1.10 -24.13 -48.27
CA ASP A 53 1.87 -22.93 -47.94
C ASP A 53 1.87 -22.69 -46.43
N VAL A 54 0.74 -22.91 -45.77
CA VAL A 54 0.62 -22.82 -44.31
C VAL A 54 1.57 -23.79 -43.59
N GLU A 55 1.72 -25.02 -44.09
CA GLU A 55 2.67 -26.00 -43.52
C GLU A 55 4.12 -25.54 -43.67
N LEU A 56 4.50 -25.03 -44.85
CA LEU A 56 5.84 -24.48 -45.08
C LEU A 56 6.14 -23.30 -44.14
N LEU A 57 5.18 -22.41 -43.95
CA LEU A 57 5.31 -21.30 -43.00
C LEU A 57 5.41 -21.77 -41.55
N ARG A 58 4.76 -22.88 -41.18
CA ARG A 58 4.88 -23.49 -39.84
C ARG A 58 6.28 -24.08 -39.62
N GLN A 59 6.87 -24.68 -40.64
CA GLN A 59 8.26 -25.16 -40.59
C GLN A 59 9.24 -23.99 -40.48
N LEU A 60 9.04 -22.95 -41.28
CA LEU A 60 9.86 -21.72 -41.25
C LEU A 60 9.79 -21.03 -39.88
N LYS A 61 8.61 -20.94 -39.27
CA LYS A 61 8.44 -20.45 -37.89
C LYS A 61 9.35 -21.22 -36.92
N SER A 62 9.31 -22.55 -36.96
CA SER A 62 10.14 -23.40 -36.09
C SER A 62 11.64 -23.19 -36.32
N TYR A 63 12.04 -23.04 -37.59
CA TYR A 63 13.41 -22.71 -37.98
C TYR A 63 13.86 -21.36 -37.39
N ILE A 64 13.06 -20.29 -37.55
CA ILE A 64 13.37 -18.96 -37.01
C ILE A 64 13.47 -19.00 -35.48
N LEU A 65 12.53 -19.67 -34.80
CA LEU A 65 12.52 -19.76 -33.34
C LEU A 65 13.67 -20.60 -32.78
N SER A 66 14.21 -21.54 -33.55
CA SER A 66 15.41 -22.30 -33.15
C SER A 66 16.68 -21.44 -33.07
N GLY A 67 16.62 -20.18 -33.54
CA GLY A 67 17.74 -19.26 -33.53
C GLY A 67 18.79 -19.53 -34.60
N GLN A 68 18.48 -20.38 -35.58
CA GLN A 68 19.38 -20.75 -36.69
C GLN A 68 19.58 -19.60 -37.71
N LEU A 69 18.62 -18.70 -37.86
CA LEU A 69 18.74 -17.51 -38.70
C LEU A 69 19.39 -16.37 -37.90
N GLN A 70 20.66 -16.10 -38.20
CA GLN A 70 21.49 -15.05 -37.58
C GLN A 70 22.32 -14.36 -38.67
N ALA A 71 22.51 -13.05 -38.51
CA ALA A 71 23.37 -12.29 -39.41
C ALA A 71 24.83 -12.78 -39.32
N VAL A 72 25.51 -12.81 -40.46
CA VAL A 72 26.93 -13.18 -40.53
C VAL A 72 27.74 -11.88 -40.51
N GLU A 73 28.06 -11.35 -39.31
CA GLU A 73 28.91 -10.16 -39.09
C GLU A 73 28.83 -9.10 -40.22
N SER A 74 27.62 -8.60 -40.50
CA SER A 74 27.33 -7.70 -41.63
C SER A 74 26.72 -6.37 -41.14
N ASP A 75 26.87 -5.30 -41.92
CA ASP A 75 26.20 -4.01 -41.70
C ASP A 75 24.65 -4.15 -41.76
N ASP A 76 24.15 -5.24 -42.35
CA ASP A 76 22.72 -5.51 -42.60
C ASP A 76 22.04 -6.33 -41.49
N ALA A 77 22.76 -6.68 -40.42
CA ALA A 77 22.22 -7.48 -39.32
C ALA A 77 20.92 -6.92 -38.72
N SER A 78 20.83 -5.59 -38.62
CA SER A 78 19.66 -4.90 -38.10
C SER A 78 18.43 -5.01 -39.02
N GLU A 79 18.64 -5.02 -40.33
CA GLU A 79 17.57 -5.17 -41.34
C GLU A 79 17.06 -6.62 -41.36
N LEU A 80 17.97 -7.59 -41.33
CA LEU A 80 17.63 -9.01 -41.25
C LEU A 80 16.82 -9.32 -40.00
N HIS A 81 17.27 -8.86 -38.84
CA HIS A 81 16.57 -9.09 -37.59
C HIS A 81 15.22 -8.36 -37.54
N SER A 82 15.11 -7.15 -38.11
CA SER A 82 13.83 -6.45 -38.23
C SER A 82 12.84 -7.22 -39.12
N ALA A 83 13.27 -7.65 -40.32
CA ALA A 83 12.48 -8.44 -41.25
C ALA A 83 12.03 -9.78 -40.63
N LYS A 84 12.91 -10.43 -39.86
CA LYS A 84 12.62 -11.64 -39.08
C LYS A 84 11.45 -11.42 -38.12
N TRP A 85 11.46 -10.36 -37.32
CA TRP A 85 10.38 -10.04 -36.38
C TRP A 85 9.09 -9.57 -37.07
N GLN A 86 9.20 -8.89 -38.21
CA GLN A 86 8.04 -8.52 -39.04
C GLN A 86 7.35 -9.76 -39.61
N LEU A 87 8.10 -10.74 -40.11
CA LEU A 87 7.55 -12.01 -40.58
C LEU A 87 6.87 -12.76 -39.44
N LEU A 88 7.51 -12.88 -38.27
CA LEU A 88 6.88 -13.50 -37.09
C LEU A 88 5.55 -12.80 -36.73
N THR A 89 5.47 -11.48 -36.93
CA THR A 89 4.24 -10.70 -36.70
C THR A 89 3.18 -10.97 -37.77
N ALA A 90 3.59 -11.12 -39.04
CA ALA A 90 2.70 -11.44 -40.15
C ALA A 90 2.14 -12.86 -40.02
N LEU A 91 2.96 -13.82 -39.61
CA LEU A 91 2.57 -15.20 -39.34
C LEU A 91 1.50 -15.31 -38.26
N LEU A 92 1.51 -14.42 -37.26
CA LEU A 92 0.43 -14.35 -36.27
C LEU A 92 -0.93 -14.12 -36.94
N ARG A 93 -1.02 -13.47 -38.11
CA ARG A 93 -2.29 -13.17 -38.78
C ARG A 93 -2.89 -14.38 -39.51
N VAL A 94 -2.06 -15.35 -39.89
CA VAL A 94 -2.49 -16.60 -40.55
C VAL A 94 -3.27 -17.46 -39.54
N GLY A 95 -4.47 -17.91 -39.90
CA GLY A 95 -5.42 -18.55 -38.97
C GLY A 95 -4.96 -19.88 -38.37
N ASP A 96 -4.21 -20.67 -39.14
CA ASP A 96 -3.83 -22.05 -38.81
C ASP A 96 -2.41 -22.18 -38.22
N ILE A 97 -1.76 -21.05 -37.91
CA ILE A 97 -0.41 -21.02 -37.31
C ILE A 97 -0.52 -20.58 -35.84
N GLU A 98 -0.47 -21.54 -34.94
CA GLU A 98 -0.45 -21.28 -33.50
C GLU A 98 0.96 -20.90 -33.04
N PHE A 99 1.11 -19.78 -32.32
CA PHE A 99 2.39 -19.32 -31.77
C PHE A 99 2.66 -19.78 -30.34
N THR A 100 1.61 -20.06 -29.55
CA THR A 100 1.76 -20.24 -28.11
C THR A 100 0.78 -21.31 -27.59
N ALA A 101 1.25 -22.55 -27.52
CA ALA A 101 0.52 -23.64 -26.86
C ALA A 101 1.19 -24.06 -25.54
N SER A 102 2.51 -23.85 -25.41
CA SER A 102 3.32 -24.31 -24.27
C SER A 102 4.17 -23.22 -23.62
N GLU A 103 4.65 -23.45 -22.40
CA GLU A 103 5.62 -22.58 -21.69
C GLU A 103 6.98 -22.55 -22.41
N GLN A 104 7.38 -23.66 -23.04
CA GLN A 104 8.62 -23.78 -23.81
C GLN A 104 8.67 -22.83 -25.01
N ASP A 105 7.54 -22.62 -25.68
CA ASP A 105 7.44 -21.69 -26.80
C ASP A 105 7.74 -20.25 -26.33
N LEU A 106 7.21 -19.87 -25.17
CA LEU A 106 7.44 -18.54 -24.59
C LEU A 106 8.88 -18.37 -24.11
N GLN A 107 9.51 -19.42 -23.56
CA GLN A 107 10.93 -19.40 -23.21
C GLN A 107 11.80 -19.18 -24.46
N THR A 108 11.52 -19.90 -25.54
CA THR A 108 12.24 -19.79 -26.81
C THR A 108 12.12 -18.37 -27.39
N ILE A 109 10.91 -17.81 -27.40
CA ILE A 109 10.66 -16.45 -27.89
C ILE A 109 11.38 -15.41 -27.01
N LEU A 110 11.31 -15.56 -25.68
CA LEU A 110 12.00 -14.65 -24.76
C LEU A 110 13.52 -14.72 -24.92
N SER A 111 14.07 -15.92 -25.11
CA SER A 111 15.49 -16.13 -25.40
C SER A 111 15.91 -15.40 -26.69
N LEU A 112 15.10 -15.53 -27.74
CA LEU A 112 15.34 -14.81 -29.01
C LEU A 112 15.26 -13.30 -28.83
N MET A 113 14.28 -12.78 -28.08
CA MET A 113 14.19 -11.35 -27.77
C MET A 113 15.42 -10.84 -27.02
N LEU A 114 15.91 -11.59 -26.03
CA LEU A 114 17.08 -11.20 -25.26
C LEU A 114 18.35 -11.17 -26.08
N LYS A 115 18.48 -12.07 -27.06
CA LYS A 115 19.60 -12.10 -28.00
C LYS A 115 19.57 -10.88 -28.94
N ASP A 116 18.42 -10.62 -29.54
CA ASP A 116 18.27 -9.60 -30.59
C ASP A 116 18.08 -8.16 -30.03
N ARG A 117 17.89 -7.96 -28.70
CA ARG A 117 17.48 -6.66 -28.12
C ARG A 117 18.46 -5.51 -28.33
N PHE A 118 19.75 -5.80 -28.56
CA PHE A 118 20.81 -4.78 -28.66
C PHE A 118 21.12 -4.36 -30.10
N GLU A 119 20.46 -4.96 -31.09
CA GLU A 119 20.78 -4.76 -32.50
C GLU A 119 20.43 -3.35 -33.00
N SER A 120 19.15 -2.95 -32.91
CA SER A 120 18.73 -1.61 -33.31
C SER A 120 17.39 -1.19 -32.72
N SER A 121 17.06 0.10 -32.83
CA SER A 121 15.73 0.61 -32.47
C SER A 121 14.62 0.04 -33.35
N ASP A 122 14.92 -0.31 -34.60
CA ASP A 122 13.93 -0.87 -35.54
C ASP A 122 13.60 -2.32 -35.19
N VAL A 123 14.61 -3.09 -34.77
CA VAL A 123 14.42 -4.44 -34.23
C VAL A 123 13.51 -4.40 -32.98
N LEU A 124 13.77 -3.49 -32.05
CA LEU A 124 12.91 -3.30 -30.87
C LEU A 124 11.48 -2.87 -31.23
N ALA A 125 11.31 -2.06 -32.28
CA ALA A 125 9.99 -1.69 -32.80
C ALA A 125 9.24 -2.88 -33.41
N ALA A 126 9.91 -3.70 -34.21
CA ALA A 126 9.35 -4.92 -34.79
C ALA A 126 8.95 -5.94 -33.71
N MET A 127 9.80 -6.16 -32.71
CA MET A 127 9.47 -6.99 -31.53
C MET A 127 8.27 -6.45 -30.75
N THR A 128 8.18 -5.12 -30.58
CA THR A 128 7.05 -4.49 -29.89
C THR A 128 5.74 -4.71 -30.65
N GLN A 129 5.76 -4.57 -31.98
CA GLN A 129 4.61 -4.87 -32.83
C GLN A 129 4.17 -6.33 -32.70
N TRP A 130 5.14 -7.26 -32.67
CA TRP A 130 4.87 -8.68 -32.43
C TRP A 130 4.13 -8.89 -31.09
N LEU A 131 4.64 -8.30 -30.01
CA LEU A 131 4.03 -8.41 -28.66
C LEU A 131 2.59 -7.88 -28.64
N VAL A 132 2.35 -6.75 -29.30
CA VAL A 132 1.01 -6.12 -29.36
C VAL A 132 0.04 -7.00 -30.13
N GLN A 133 0.46 -7.60 -31.25
CA GLN A 133 -0.37 -8.49 -32.06
C GLN A 133 -0.62 -9.84 -31.41
N MET A 134 0.38 -10.43 -30.75
CA MET A 134 0.23 -11.72 -30.07
C MET A 134 -0.90 -11.67 -29.03
N LYS A 135 -1.01 -10.54 -28.32
CA LYS A 135 -2.08 -10.28 -27.35
C LYS A 135 -3.46 -10.04 -27.97
N SER A 136 -3.56 -9.54 -29.21
CA SER A 136 -4.86 -9.29 -29.84
C SER A 136 -5.57 -10.58 -30.23
N LYS A 137 -4.80 -11.64 -30.56
CA LYS A 137 -5.32 -12.96 -30.93
C LYS A 137 -5.50 -13.95 -29.78
N ASN A 138 -4.67 -13.89 -28.73
CA ASN A 138 -4.67 -14.91 -27.69
C ASN A 138 -5.34 -14.45 -26.38
N ALA A 139 -6.42 -15.13 -26.01
CA ALA A 139 -6.97 -15.16 -24.65
C ALA A 139 -6.98 -16.61 -24.14
N PRO A 140 -6.84 -16.83 -22.82
CA PRO A 140 -5.57 -16.84 -22.12
C PRO A 140 -4.76 -18.12 -22.41
N THR A 141 -3.53 -17.98 -22.90
CA THR A 141 -2.53 -19.02 -22.65
C THR A 141 -2.39 -19.19 -21.13
N LYS A 142 -2.35 -20.43 -20.64
CA LYS A 142 -2.13 -20.69 -19.19
C LYS A 142 -0.82 -20.07 -18.67
N ALA A 143 0.13 -19.79 -19.56
CA ALA A 143 1.42 -19.20 -19.26
C ALA A 143 1.45 -17.69 -19.53
N ASN A 144 1.92 -16.92 -18.54
CA ASN A 144 2.11 -15.46 -18.59
C ASN A 144 3.61 -15.16 -18.73
N MET A 145 3.99 -14.34 -19.72
CA MET A 145 5.38 -13.93 -20.01
C MET A 145 6.11 -13.33 -18.80
N LEU A 146 5.40 -12.71 -17.84
CA LEU A 146 5.99 -12.22 -16.59
C LEU A 146 6.54 -13.32 -15.68
N VAL A 147 6.08 -14.56 -15.86
CA VAL A 147 6.36 -15.71 -14.98
C VAL A 147 7.35 -16.69 -15.62
N VAL A 148 7.56 -16.58 -16.93
CA VAL A 148 8.46 -17.44 -17.69
C VAL A 148 9.89 -17.29 -17.18
N LYS A 149 10.50 -18.40 -16.75
CA LYS A 149 11.90 -18.46 -16.35
C LYS A 149 12.71 -19.13 -17.45
N LEU A 150 13.88 -18.59 -17.76
CA LEU A 150 14.83 -19.22 -18.68
C LEU A 150 15.68 -20.23 -17.90
N GLU A 151 15.89 -21.41 -18.47
CA GLU A 151 16.55 -22.53 -17.78
C GLU A 151 18.07 -22.35 -17.62
N ASN A 152 18.70 -21.50 -18.45
CA ASN A 152 20.18 -21.47 -18.62
C ASN A 152 20.84 -20.07 -18.47
N GLY A 153 20.22 -19.09 -17.80
CA GLY A 153 20.83 -17.75 -17.64
C GLY A 153 21.65 -17.60 -16.34
N GLU A 154 22.96 -17.33 -16.45
CA GLU A 154 23.81 -16.88 -15.33
C GLU A 154 23.51 -15.42 -14.90
N GLU A 155 22.78 -14.66 -15.72
CA GLU A 155 22.31 -13.30 -15.44
C GLU A 155 20.78 -13.22 -15.30
N GLU A 156 20.30 -12.35 -14.40
CA GLU A 156 18.87 -12.09 -14.11
C GLU A 156 18.12 -11.37 -15.25
N ASP A 157 18.40 -11.71 -16.51
CA ASP A 157 17.72 -11.11 -17.67
C ASP A 157 16.26 -11.59 -17.76
N SER A 158 15.33 -10.65 -17.56
CA SER A 158 13.91 -10.92 -17.53
C SER A 158 13.16 -10.28 -18.70
N TYR A 159 11.95 -10.79 -18.97
CA TYR A 159 11.02 -10.15 -19.89
C TYR A 159 10.80 -8.65 -19.57
N LEU A 160 10.85 -8.27 -18.29
CA LEU A 160 10.69 -6.88 -17.86
C LEU A 160 11.88 -6.00 -18.25
N ASP A 161 13.08 -6.56 -18.41
CA ASP A 161 14.27 -5.83 -18.87
C ASP A 161 14.15 -5.47 -20.35
N VAL A 162 13.67 -6.42 -21.17
CA VAL A 162 13.33 -6.18 -22.58
C VAL A 162 12.27 -5.08 -22.70
N ILE A 163 11.20 -5.15 -21.90
CA ILE A 163 10.13 -4.14 -21.92
C ILE A 163 10.65 -2.75 -21.52
N LYS A 164 11.51 -2.65 -20.50
CA LYS A 164 12.14 -1.37 -20.14
C LYS A 164 12.97 -0.81 -21.30
N GLN A 165 13.81 -1.64 -21.91
CA GLN A 165 14.66 -1.22 -23.01
C GLN A 165 13.83 -0.72 -24.19
N MET A 166 12.83 -1.51 -24.63
CA MET A 166 11.87 -1.10 -25.66
C MET A 166 11.23 0.24 -25.31
N TYR A 167 10.72 0.40 -24.09
CA TYR A 167 10.01 1.61 -23.72
C TYR A 167 10.90 2.86 -23.80
N VAL A 168 12.15 2.75 -23.35
CA VAL A 168 13.13 3.87 -23.40
C VAL A 168 13.54 4.19 -24.82
N THR A 169 13.86 3.19 -25.65
CA THR A 169 14.44 3.39 -26.99
C THR A 169 13.40 3.78 -28.05
N LEU A 170 12.18 3.28 -27.95
CA LEU A 170 11.13 3.54 -28.95
C LEU A 170 10.81 5.02 -29.06
N ARG A 171 10.91 5.59 -30.27
CA ARG A 171 10.51 6.99 -30.51
C ARG A 171 9.00 7.18 -30.67
N SER A 172 8.28 6.10 -30.99
CA SER A 172 6.84 6.13 -31.25
C SER A 172 6.01 6.13 -29.96
N SER A 173 5.29 7.22 -29.71
CA SER A 173 4.35 7.33 -28.58
C SER A 173 3.21 6.31 -28.65
N SER A 174 2.70 6.02 -29.85
CA SER A 174 1.63 5.03 -30.04
C SER A 174 2.07 3.61 -29.69
N LEU A 175 3.29 3.22 -30.07
CA LEU A 175 3.85 1.91 -29.70
C LEU A 175 4.11 1.82 -28.20
N ARG A 176 4.65 2.89 -27.57
CA ARG A 176 4.79 2.97 -26.11
C ARG A 176 3.45 2.81 -25.41
N GLN A 177 2.39 3.42 -25.94
CA GLN A 177 1.03 3.30 -25.38
C GLN A 177 0.48 1.88 -25.49
N GLU A 178 0.64 1.22 -26.64
CA GLU A 178 0.25 -0.17 -26.79
C GLU A 178 1.06 -1.11 -25.88
N LEU A 179 2.35 -0.85 -25.71
CA LEU A 179 3.20 -1.59 -24.78
C LEU A 179 2.72 -1.44 -23.32
N ALA A 180 2.36 -0.23 -22.89
CA ALA A 180 1.77 0.01 -21.57
C ALA A 180 0.43 -0.73 -21.41
N LYS A 181 -0.41 -0.78 -22.46
CA LYS A 181 -1.65 -1.57 -22.46
C LYS A 181 -1.38 -3.07 -22.37
N VAL A 182 -0.34 -3.59 -23.02
CA VAL A 182 0.12 -4.99 -22.89
C VAL A 182 0.47 -5.27 -21.44
N LEU A 183 1.38 -4.47 -20.87
CA LEU A 183 1.86 -4.63 -19.50
C LEU A 183 0.71 -4.59 -18.48
N ARG A 184 -0.22 -3.63 -18.58
CA ARG A 184 -1.41 -3.56 -17.71
C ARG A 184 -2.18 -4.88 -17.69
N LYS A 185 -2.44 -5.48 -18.86
CA LYS A 185 -3.24 -6.72 -18.94
C LYS A 185 -2.50 -7.94 -18.38
N LEU A 186 -1.17 -7.94 -18.43
CA LEU A 186 -0.35 -9.04 -17.87
C LEU A 186 -0.33 -9.03 -16.34
N ILE A 187 -0.59 -7.88 -15.70
CA ILE A 187 -0.59 -7.74 -14.25
C ILE A 187 -1.98 -8.12 -13.70
N THR A 188 -2.14 -9.38 -13.29
CA THR A 188 -3.41 -9.88 -12.71
C THR A 188 -3.28 -10.26 -11.25
N THR A 189 -2.06 -10.54 -10.78
CA THR A 189 -1.81 -10.98 -9.40
C THR A 189 -0.92 -9.99 -8.65
N LYS A 190 -1.01 -10.02 -7.32
CA LYS A 190 -0.16 -9.22 -6.45
C LYS A 190 1.33 -9.46 -6.74
N ASP A 191 1.77 -10.70 -6.92
CA ASP A 191 3.19 -11.00 -7.12
C ASP A 191 3.74 -10.50 -8.48
N GLN A 192 2.92 -10.48 -9.53
CA GLN A 192 3.30 -9.83 -10.80
C GLN A 192 3.44 -8.31 -10.63
N ALA A 193 2.51 -7.66 -9.91
CA ALA A 193 2.63 -6.24 -9.60
C ALA A 193 3.92 -5.94 -8.80
N LYS A 194 4.29 -6.85 -7.87
CA LYS A 194 5.57 -6.77 -7.15
C LYS A 194 6.77 -6.85 -8.09
N GLN A 195 6.76 -7.77 -9.06
CA GLN A 195 7.85 -7.92 -10.03
C GLN A 195 8.03 -6.69 -10.92
N VAL A 196 6.93 -6.10 -11.41
CA VAL A 196 6.95 -4.88 -12.24
C VAL A 196 7.58 -3.69 -11.53
N VAL A 197 7.33 -3.55 -10.23
CA VAL A 197 7.97 -2.50 -9.43
C VAL A 197 9.43 -2.87 -9.10
N LYS A 198 9.70 -4.13 -8.74
CA LYS A 198 11.07 -4.59 -8.44
C LYS A 198 12.02 -4.40 -9.64
N SER A 199 11.54 -4.61 -10.86
CA SER A 199 12.33 -4.42 -12.07
C SER A 199 12.57 -2.95 -12.41
N GLY A 200 11.87 -2.00 -11.77
CA GLY A 200 11.97 -0.57 -12.05
C GLY A 200 11.19 -0.12 -13.30
N VAL A 201 10.36 -0.97 -13.90
CA VAL A 201 9.54 -0.60 -15.08
C VAL A 201 8.63 0.57 -14.76
N LEU A 202 7.97 0.54 -13.60
CA LEU A 202 7.03 1.59 -13.22
C LEU A 202 7.72 2.96 -13.05
N ARG A 203 8.92 2.97 -12.45
CA ARG A 203 9.77 4.16 -12.34
C ARG A 203 10.29 4.63 -13.71
N CYS A 204 10.66 3.70 -14.59
CA CYS A 204 11.07 4.00 -15.96
C CYS A 204 9.95 4.68 -16.76
N LEU A 205 8.71 4.18 -16.70
CA LEU A 205 7.55 4.81 -17.35
C LEU A 205 7.38 6.27 -16.89
N LEU A 206 7.52 6.51 -15.58
CA LEU A 206 7.44 7.87 -15.03
C LEU A 206 8.59 8.76 -15.50
N GLN A 207 9.82 8.26 -15.43
CA GLN A 207 11.01 8.99 -15.83
C GLN A 207 10.94 9.44 -17.29
N VAL A 208 10.62 8.52 -18.21
CA VAL A 208 10.47 8.82 -19.64
C VAL A 208 9.37 9.87 -19.90
N ALA A 209 8.30 9.86 -19.10
CA ALA A 209 7.23 10.84 -19.21
C ALA A 209 7.63 12.24 -18.71
N LEU A 210 8.52 12.34 -17.72
CA LEU A 210 8.96 13.60 -17.12
C LEU A 210 10.18 14.24 -17.80
N GLU A 211 11.00 13.46 -18.50
CA GLU A 211 12.19 13.93 -19.22
C GLU A 211 11.88 14.57 -20.60
N GLN A 212 10.61 14.56 -21.04
CA GLN A 212 10.22 15.22 -22.29
C GLN A 212 10.25 16.75 -22.16
N PRO A 213 10.71 17.50 -23.18
CA PRO A 213 10.74 18.96 -23.16
C PRO A 213 9.33 19.56 -22.97
N ASN A 214 9.25 20.62 -22.15
CA ASN A 214 8.00 21.20 -21.61
C ASN A 214 6.96 21.65 -22.66
N ASP A 215 7.37 21.97 -23.88
CA ASP A 215 6.49 22.50 -24.94
C ASP A 215 5.69 21.40 -25.68
N VAL A 216 6.08 20.14 -25.52
CA VAL A 216 5.42 18.96 -26.10
C VAL A 216 5.33 17.86 -25.04
N VAL A 217 4.76 18.18 -23.88
CA VAL A 217 4.42 17.11 -22.92
C VAL A 217 3.26 16.32 -23.50
N ASP A 218 3.60 15.20 -24.12
CA ASP A 218 2.66 14.23 -24.60
C ASP A 218 1.94 13.63 -23.39
N GLY A 219 0.74 14.15 -23.11
CA GLY A 219 -0.12 13.62 -22.05
C GLY A 219 -0.34 12.11 -22.18
N THR A 220 -0.07 11.51 -23.35
CA THR A 220 -0.07 10.06 -23.58
C THR A 220 0.99 9.33 -22.75
N LEU A 221 2.19 9.90 -22.54
CA LEU A 221 3.23 9.25 -21.73
C LEU A 221 2.89 9.24 -20.23
N LEU A 222 2.30 10.33 -19.73
CA LEU A 222 1.74 10.36 -18.37
C LEU A 222 0.59 9.35 -18.24
N ASP A 223 -0.26 9.22 -19.25
CA ASP A 223 -1.33 8.22 -19.27
C ASP A 223 -0.77 6.79 -19.25
N ASN A 224 0.38 6.53 -19.89
CA ASN A 224 1.03 5.21 -19.86
C ASN A 224 1.47 4.82 -18.45
N PHE A 225 2.10 5.75 -17.74
CA PHE A 225 2.45 5.58 -16.33
C PHE A 225 1.19 5.34 -15.48
N ALA A 226 0.17 6.19 -15.63
CA ALA A 226 -1.07 6.09 -14.87
C ALA A 226 -1.78 4.75 -15.13
N LEU A 227 -1.83 4.30 -16.38
CA LEU A 227 -2.48 3.06 -16.79
C LEU A 227 -1.89 1.82 -16.08
N VAL A 228 -0.56 1.73 -16.04
CA VAL A 228 0.13 0.61 -15.39
C VAL A 228 0.14 0.78 -13.87
N GLY A 229 0.42 2.00 -13.39
CA GLY A 229 0.50 2.31 -11.97
C GLY A 229 -0.82 2.13 -11.23
N VAL A 230 -1.97 2.48 -11.84
CA VAL A 230 -3.30 2.21 -11.24
C VAL A 230 -3.52 0.71 -11.07
N GLN A 231 -3.17 -0.10 -12.07
CA GLN A 231 -3.28 -1.56 -11.98
C GLN A 231 -2.38 -2.12 -10.88
N VAL A 232 -1.13 -1.67 -10.80
CA VAL A 232 -0.21 -2.05 -9.71
C VAL A 232 -0.79 -1.64 -8.36
N SER A 233 -1.23 -0.40 -8.22
CA SER A 233 -1.78 0.15 -6.97
C SER A 233 -2.98 -0.66 -6.47
N SER A 234 -3.84 -1.13 -7.38
CA SER A 234 -5.03 -1.93 -7.03
C SER A 234 -4.70 -3.27 -6.37
N LEU A 235 -3.49 -3.79 -6.60
CA LEU A 235 -3.04 -5.09 -6.11
C LEU A 235 -2.11 -4.99 -4.88
N VAL A 236 -1.44 -3.85 -4.70
CA VAL A 236 -0.40 -3.67 -3.67
C VAL A 236 -0.73 -2.63 -2.60
N CYS A 237 -1.69 -1.74 -2.83
CA CYS A 237 -2.12 -0.73 -1.86
C CYS A 237 -3.32 -1.22 -1.03
N PHE A 238 -3.62 -0.51 0.05
CA PHE A 238 -4.78 -0.79 0.89
C PHE A 238 -6.04 -0.08 0.33
N GLY A 239 -7.23 -0.69 0.49
CA GLY A 239 -8.51 -0.14 0.03
C GLY A 239 -8.84 -0.44 -1.45
N SER A 240 -10.14 -0.54 -1.77
CA SER A 240 -10.63 -0.78 -3.12
C SER A 240 -10.45 0.45 -4.01
N THR A 241 -10.27 0.21 -5.31
CA THR A 241 -9.98 1.13 -6.42
C THR A 241 -10.94 2.32 -6.63
N SER A 242 -11.97 2.48 -5.79
CA SER A 242 -13.13 3.34 -6.07
C SER A 242 -12.94 4.83 -5.80
N GLU A 243 -11.78 5.27 -5.29
CA GLU A 243 -11.62 6.65 -4.79
C GLU A 243 -10.70 7.53 -5.64
N LEU A 244 -9.99 6.97 -6.63
CA LEU A 244 -9.44 7.77 -7.72
C LEU A 244 -10.60 8.08 -8.68
N SER A 245 -11.45 9.04 -8.30
CA SER A 245 -12.46 9.58 -9.19
C SER A 245 -11.75 10.35 -10.29
N PHE A 246 -11.30 9.64 -11.32
CA PHE A 246 -11.04 10.24 -12.62
C PHE A 246 -12.38 10.74 -13.12
N LYS A 247 -12.76 11.97 -12.74
CA LYS A 247 -13.91 12.64 -13.34
C LYS A 247 -13.58 12.70 -14.82
N ASN A 248 -14.36 12.02 -15.65
CA ASN A 248 -14.34 12.20 -17.10
C ASN A 248 -14.92 13.57 -17.43
N THR A 249 -14.24 14.63 -17.00
CA THR A 249 -14.47 15.99 -17.46
C THR A 249 -13.81 16.09 -18.82
N LYS A 250 -14.62 16.40 -19.84
CA LYS A 250 -14.26 16.40 -21.27
C LYS A 250 -13.19 17.44 -21.69
N LYS A 251 -12.35 17.91 -20.76
CA LYS A 251 -11.20 18.79 -21.02
C LYS A 251 -9.94 18.19 -20.39
N ASN A 252 -9.28 17.31 -21.16
CA ASN A 252 -7.99 16.69 -20.82
C ASN A 252 -6.87 17.76 -20.77
N HIS A 253 -6.72 18.47 -19.65
CA HIS A 253 -5.58 19.36 -19.44
C HIS A 253 -4.36 18.55 -18.99
N VAL A 254 -3.17 18.88 -19.47
CA VAL A 254 -1.92 18.21 -19.06
C VAL A 254 -1.72 18.30 -17.55
N ASP A 255 -2.18 19.38 -16.92
CA ASP A 255 -2.10 19.56 -15.46
C ASP A 255 -2.99 18.59 -14.66
N GLU A 256 -4.15 18.22 -15.18
CA GLU A 256 -4.98 17.18 -14.55
C GLU A 256 -4.26 15.83 -14.58
N LYS A 257 -3.59 15.52 -15.70
CA LYS A 257 -2.77 14.31 -15.81
C LYS A 257 -1.59 14.33 -14.83
N ARG A 258 -0.88 15.46 -14.70
CA ARG A 258 0.20 15.64 -13.72
C ARG A 258 -0.30 15.43 -12.29
N ARG A 259 -1.45 16.01 -11.94
CA ARG A 259 -2.09 15.81 -10.63
C ARG A 259 -2.37 14.33 -10.37
N ASN A 260 -2.98 13.63 -11.33
CA ASN A 260 -3.25 12.20 -11.21
C ASN A 260 -1.97 11.37 -11.01
N VAL A 261 -0.88 11.74 -11.67
CA VAL A 261 0.44 11.10 -11.48
C VAL A 261 0.97 11.35 -10.07
N CYS A 262 0.91 12.59 -9.57
CA CYS A 262 1.31 12.92 -8.20
C CYS A 262 0.50 12.12 -7.16
N GLU A 263 -0.83 12.09 -7.29
CA GLU A 263 -1.71 11.32 -6.41
C GLU A 263 -1.39 9.82 -6.43
N LEU A 264 -1.13 9.26 -7.62
CA LEU A 264 -0.80 7.84 -7.77
C LEU A 264 0.53 7.48 -7.12
N VAL A 265 1.56 8.31 -7.28
CA VAL A 265 2.85 8.12 -6.61
C VAL A 265 2.67 8.18 -5.09
N VAL A 266 1.97 9.19 -4.58
CA VAL A 266 1.69 9.30 -3.13
C VAL A 266 0.90 8.09 -2.62
N ARG A 267 -0.10 7.61 -3.36
CA ARG A 267 -0.86 6.40 -3.01
C ARG A 267 0.04 5.17 -2.92
N LEU A 268 0.97 5.00 -3.86
CA LEU A 268 1.93 3.90 -3.84
C LEU A 268 2.89 3.98 -2.62
N MET A 269 3.22 5.18 -2.13
CA MET A 269 3.95 5.37 -0.87
C MET A 269 3.14 4.91 0.35
N LEU A 270 1.83 4.77 0.24
CA LEU A 270 1.01 4.22 1.31
C LEU A 270 0.94 2.69 1.29
N SER A 271 1.52 2.03 0.28
CA SER A 271 1.56 0.56 0.18
C SER A 271 2.14 -0.12 1.44
N GLY A 272 1.58 -1.29 1.77
CA GLY A 272 2.10 -2.20 2.80
C GLY A 272 3.24 -3.09 2.31
N VAL A 273 3.64 -2.98 1.05
CA VAL A 273 4.70 -3.80 0.45
C VAL A 273 6.02 -3.02 0.45
N SER A 274 7.00 -3.49 1.22
CA SER A 274 8.21 -2.71 1.53
C SER A 274 9.03 -2.27 0.31
N PHE A 275 9.24 -3.13 -0.70
CA PHE A 275 10.02 -2.70 -1.87
C PHE A 275 9.22 -1.77 -2.80
N VAL A 276 7.88 -1.89 -2.85
CA VAL A 276 7.03 -0.93 -3.60
C VAL A 276 7.18 0.45 -2.98
N PHE A 277 7.07 0.51 -1.65
CA PHE A 277 7.31 1.72 -0.89
C PHE A 277 8.70 2.32 -1.18
N ALA A 278 9.75 1.50 -1.16
CA ALA A 278 11.13 1.93 -1.42
C ALA A 278 11.33 2.51 -2.82
N ASP A 279 10.79 1.88 -3.87
CA ASP A 279 10.93 2.37 -5.24
C ASP A 279 10.08 3.63 -5.46
N THR A 280 8.93 3.73 -4.78
CA THR A 280 8.05 4.90 -4.87
C THR A 280 8.67 6.15 -4.23
N ILE A 281 9.48 6.02 -3.17
CA ILE A 281 10.28 7.15 -2.64
C ILE A 281 11.21 7.71 -3.72
N ARG A 282 11.81 6.86 -4.55
CA ARG A 282 12.65 7.28 -5.68
C ARG A 282 11.82 7.95 -6.77
N MET A 283 10.60 7.48 -7.01
CA MET A 283 9.66 8.11 -7.94
C MET A 283 9.18 9.48 -7.47
N LEU A 284 8.98 9.66 -6.16
CA LEU A 284 8.67 10.97 -5.58
C LEU A 284 9.81 11.96 -5.87
N GLN A 285 11.07 11.51 -5.83
CA GLN A 285 12.19 12.37 -6.20
C GLN A 285 12.08 12.89 -7.63
N LEU A 286 11.68 12.04 -8.59
CA LEU A 286 11.44 12.46 -9.98
C LEU A 286 10.35 13.54 -10.08
N LEU A 287 9.32 13.48 -9.24
CA LEU A 287 8.27 14.52 -9.18
C LEU A 287 8.77 15.82 -8.57
N ILE A 288 9.64 15.75 -7.56
CA ILE A 288 10.27 16.93 -6.94
C ILE A 288 11.20 17.64 -7.93
N ASP A 289 11.93 16.87 -8.74
CA ASP A 289 12.86 17.42 -9.73
C ASP A 289 12.13 18.02 -10.95
N ASN A 290 10.86 17.66 -11.17
CA ASN A 290 9.99 18.23 -12.20
C ASN A 290 9.15 19.41 -11.66
N ALA A 291 9.51 20.64 -12.02
CA ALA A 291 8.89 21.85 -11.47
C ALA A 291 7.34 21.91 -11.57
N PRO A 292 6.70 21.55 -12.70
CA PRO A 292 5.23 21.47 -12.79
C PRO A 292 4.59 20.47 -11.82
N CYS A 293 5.17 19.27 -11.69
CA CYS A 293 4.67 18.27 -10.75
C CYS A 293 4.90 18.70 -9.29
N ARG A 294 6.07 19.26 -8.98
CA ARG A 294 6.40 19.77 -7.63
C ARG A 294 5.40 20.81 -7.16
N ALA A 295 5.00 21.74 -8.02
CA ALA A 295 4.02 22.76 -7.67
C ALA A 295 2.66 22.19 -7.22
N MET A 296 2.29 21.00 -7.71
CA MET A 296 1.02 20.33 -7.37
C MET A 296 1.11 19.42 -6.15
N LEU A 297 2.31 19.03 -5.72
CA LEU A 297 2.50 18.10 -4.60
C LEU A 297 1.84 18.59 -3.30
N PRO A 298 1.95 19.87 -2.89
CA PRO A 298 1.32 20.36 -1.66
C PRO A 298 -0.20 20.20 -1.62
N GLU A 299 -0.87 20.10 -2.78
CA GLU A 299 -2.32 19.93 -2.88
C GLU A 299 -2.77 18.48 -2.64
N VAL A 300 -1.86 17.50 -2.66
CA VAL A 300 -2.19 16.08 -2.56
C VAL A 300 -2.49 15.72 -1.09
N PRO A 301 -3.73 15.33 -0.73
CA PRO A 301 -4.12 15.15 0.68
C PRO A 301 -3.29 14.12 1.44
N ASP A 302 -2.89 13.04 0.77
CA ASP A 302 -2.14 11.96 1.39
C ASP A 302 -0.65 12.26 1.58
N LEU A 303 -0.12 13.32 0.97
CA LEU A 303 1.32 13.54 0.86
C LEU A 303 1.99 13.71 2.23
N ARG A 304 1.46 14.59 3.09
CA ARG A 304 2.06 14.81 4.42
C ARG A 304 2.16 13.50 5.20
N GLY A 305 1.07 12.72 5.21
CA GLY A 305 1.04 11.44 5.91
C GLY A 305 1.98 10.39 5.30
N ALA A 306 2.11 10.36 3.98
CA ALA A 306 3.08 9.50 3.30
C ALA A 306 4.54 9.87 3.64
N LEU A 307 4.85 11.17 3.70
CA LEU A 307 6.16 11.69 4.10
C LEU A 307 6.47 11.38 5.56
N GLU A 308 5.52 11.59 6.48
CA GLU A 308 5.67 11.25 7.89
C GLU A 308 5.88 9.74 8.10
N LYS A 309 5.17 8.90 7.33
CA LYS A 309 5.37 7.44 7.33
C LYS A 309 6.80 7.09 6.90
N ALA A 310 7.29 7.68 5.81
CA ALA A 310 8.66 7.47 5.33
C ALA A 310 9.70 7.91 6.34
N TYR A 311 9.56 9.12 6.86
CA TYR A 311 10.44 9.67 7.88
C TYR A 311 10.48 8.81 9.16
N THR A 312 9.31 8.33 9.62
CA THR A 312 9.22 7.45 10.80
C THR A 312 9.91 6.11 10.55
N LEU A 313 9.64 5.45 9.43
CA LEU A 313 10.23 4.15 9.09
C LEU A 313 11.74 4.23 8.89
N ALA A 314 12.25 5.34 8.35
CA ALA A 314 13.67 5.61 8.16
C ALA A 314 14.45 5.72 9.48
N ARG A 315 13.80 6.19 10.56
CA ARG A 315 14.41 6.39 11.88
C ARG A 315 14.27 5.20 12.84
N LEU A 316 13.33 4.29 12.59
CA LEU A 316 13.13 3.12 13.43
C LEU A 316 14.25 2.09 13.26
N ARG A 317 14.97 1.79 14.36
CA ARG A 317 16.15 0.90 14.36
C ARG A 317 15.87 -0.50 13.80
N GLU A 318 14.69 -1.06 14.07
CA GLU A 318 14.31 -2.42 13.66
C GLU A 318 13.60 -2.49 12.30
N SER A 319 13.46 -1.38 11.57
CA SER A 319 12.80 -1.40 10.27
C SER A 319 13.67 -2.11 9.22
N LYS A 320 13.06 -2.81 8.26
CA LYS A 320 13.81 -3.37 7.10
C LYS A 320 14.49 -2.28 6.26
N PHE A 321 14.05 -1.03 6.43
CA PHE A 321 14.53 0.17 5.74
C PHE A 321 15.78 0.76 6.36
N SER A 322 16.04 0.55 7.65
CA SER A 322 17.14 1.18 8.38
C SER A 322 18.54 0.78 7.87
N ARG A 323 18.63 -0.26 7.03
CA ARG A 323 19.88 -0.75 6.45
C ARG A 323 20.28 -0.06 5.14
N ASP A 324 19.35 0.63 4.47
CA ASP A 324 19.61 1.36 3.23
C ASP A 324 19.88 2.84 3.56
N VAL A 325 21.17 3.20 3.64
CA VAL A 325 21.62 4.55 4.02
C VAL A 325 21.13 5.60 3.02
N TYR A 326 21.22 5.31 1.73
CA TYR A 326 20.78 6.22 0.67
C TYR A 326 19.28 6.51 0.78
N LEU A 327 18.46 5.47 0.94
CA LEU A 327 17.01 5.64 1.04
C LEU A 327 16.60 6.40 2.30
N LYS A 328 17.34 6.21 3.40
CA LYS A 328 17.14 6.96 4.65
C LYS A 328 17.41 8.46 4.44
N GLU A 329 18.55 8.82 3.89
CA GLU A 329 18.91 10.21 3.58
C GLU A 329 17.89 10.85 2.63
N LEU A 330 17.43 10.09 1.64
CA LEU A 330 16.41 10.54 0.70
C LEU A 330 15.07 10.83 1.39
N CYS A 331 14.62 9.98 2.33
CA CYS A 331 13.40 10.24 3.10
C CYS A 331 13.52 11.50 3.97
N GLU A 332 14.67 11.69 4.62
CA GLU A 332 14.94 12.87 5.46
C GLU A 332 14.98 14.16 4.63
N ALA A 333 15.64 14.13 3.47
CA ALA A 333 15.70 15.26 2.53
C ALA A 333 14.31 15.62 1.98
N GLN A 334 13.55 14.64 1.49
CA GLN A 334 12.20 14.85 0.96
C GLN A 334 11.25 15.41 2.02
N TYR A 335 11.31 14.88 3.25
CA TYR A 335 10.54 15.41 4.37
C TYR A 335 10.90 16.87 4.68
N GLY A 336 12.20 17.20 4.72
CA GLY A 336 12.68 18.55 4.98
C GLY A 336 12.31 19.58 3.91
N VAL A 337 12.22 19.16 2.65
CA VAL A 337 11.84 20.04 1.53
C VAL A 337 10.34 20.23 1.43
N LEU A 338 9.56 19.14 1.45
CA LEU A 338 8.13 19.20 1.16
C LEU A 338 7.28 19.60 2.36
N SER A 339 7.70 19.31 3.60
CA SER A 339 6.88 19.68 4.77
C SER A 339 6.65 21.19 4.90
N PRO A 340 7.68 22.07 4.76
CA PRO A 340 7.46 23.51 4.77
C PRO A 340 6.62 24.04 3.60
N GLU A 341 6.69 23.39 2.43
CA GLU A 341 5.86 23.73 1.26
C GLU A 341 4.39 23.40 1.54
N ILE A 342 4.09 22.22 2.10
CA ILE A 342 2.74 21.83 2.52
C ILE A 342 2.22 22.78 3.60
N ASP A 343 3.04 23.10 4.62
CA ASP A 343 2.64 24.04 5.67
C ASP A 343 2.27 25.41 5.10
N THR A 344 3.02 25.88 4.09
CA THR A 344 2.75 27.17 3.43
C THR A 344 1.49 27.13 2.60
N TYR A 345 1.25 26.03 1.89
CA TYR A 345 0.03 25.81 1.15
C TYR A 345 -1.20 25.78 2.07
N GLU A 346 -1.15 25.02 3.17
CA GLU A 346 -2.25 24.91 4.12
C GLU A 346 -2.55 26.21 4.86
N ARG A 347 -1.52 27.02 5.15
CA ARG A 347 -1.72 28.37 5.72
C ARG A 347 -2.52 29.28 4.78
N GLN A 348 -2.40 29.09 3.47
CA GLN A 348 -3.07 29.91 2.45
C GLN A 348 -4.46 29.36 2.07
N HIS A 349 -4.61 28.04 2.01
CA HIS A 349 -5.80 27.37 1.44
C HIS A 349 -6.64 26.62 2.47
N GLY A 350 -6.19 26.55 3.72
CA GLY A 350 -6.74 25.68 4.75
C GLY A 350 -6.20 24.25 4.66
N SER A 351 -6.61 23.42 5.61
CA SER A 351 -6.15 22.03 5.72
C SER A 351 -6.53 21.20 4.50
N VAL A 352 -5.54 20.57 3.86
CA VAL A 352 -5.77 19.71 2.67
C VAL A 352 -6.58 18.47 3.03
N VAL A 353 -6.41 17.97 4.26
CA VAL A 353 -7.12 16.78 4.77
C VAL A 353 -8.39 17.14 5.55
N GLY A 354 -8.68 18.43 5.75
CA GLY A 354 -9.84 18.88 6.53
C GLY A 354 -9.67 18.80 8.06
N LEU A 355 -8.42 18.68 8.54
CA LEU A 355 -8.11 18.82 9.97
C LEU A 355 -7.99 20.30 10.33
N PRO A 356 -8.86 20.86 11.20
CA PRO A 356 -8.74 22.26 11.59
C PRO A 356 -7.44 22.55 12.33
N PRO A 357 -6.94 23.79 12.28
CA PRO A 357 -5.76 24.19 13.04
C PRO A 357 -5.97 23.96 14.55
N ASN A 358 -4.87 23.67 15.25
CA ASN A 358 -4.92 23.36 16.69
C ASN A 358 -5.52 24.49 17.53
N ASP A 359 -5.39 25.74 17.05
CA ASP A 359 -5.83 26.96 17.73
C ASP A 359 -7.29 27.32 17.48
N GLU A 360 -8.02 26.55 16.67
CA GLU A 360 -9.49 26.65 16.65
C GLU A 360 -10.03 26.16 17.99
N THR A 361 -10.18 27.12 18.90
CA THR A 361 -11.03 27.04 20.08
C THR A 361 -12.42 26.66 19.60
N LEU A 362 -12.95 25.55 20.12
CA LEU A 362 -14.36 25.21 19.96
C LEU A 362 -15.16 26.45 20.39
N GLN A 363 -15.75 27.16 19.42
CA GLN A 363 -16.56 28.35 19.69
C GLN A 363 -17.63 28.02 20.74
N ASP A 364 -17.85 28.99 21.62
CA ASP A 364 -18.82 28.98 22.71
C ASP A 364 -20.12 28.27 22.35
N GLY A 365 -20.53 27.30 23.18
CA GLY A 365 -21.91 26.80 23.20
C GLY A 365 -22.19 25.48 22.49
N LYS A 366 -21.20 24.71 22.01
CA LYS A 366 -21.49 23.35 21.53
C LYS A 366 -21.84 22.43 22.70
N SER A 367 -23.08 21.95 22.73
CA SER A 367 -23.51 20.93 23.70
C SER A 367 -22.60 19.70 23.61
N GLY A 368 -22.45 18.93 24.70
CA GLY A 368 -21.62 17.74 24.69
C GLY A 368 -22.04 16.71 23.62
N GLU A 369 -23.30 16.73 23.16
CA GLU A 369 -23.78 15.91 22.04
C GLU A 369 -23.16 16.32 20.70
N LEU A 370 -23.06 17.63 20.42
CA LEU A 370 -22.40 18.14 19.22
C LEU A 370 -20.90 17.80 19.21
N ALA A 371 -20.27 17.82 20.39
CA ALA A 371 -18.88 17.40 20.54
C ALA A 371 -18.70 15.91 20.24
N LEU A 372 -19.63 15.07 20.69
CA LEU A 372 -19.65 13.64 20.38
C LEU A 372 -19.81 13.37 18.88
N GLU A 373 -20.72 14.08 18.22
CA GLU A 373 -20.94 13.97 16.78
C GLU A 373 -19.67 14.38 16.00
N LEU A 374 -19.08 15.52 16.35
CA LEU A 374 -17.85 16.01 15.71
C LEU A 374 -16.68 15.05 15.93
N ALA A 375 -16.49 14.54 17.14
CA ALA A 375 -15.46 13.55 17.43
C ALA A 375 -15.69 12.24 16.66
N THR A 376 -16.95 11.84 16.48
CA THR A 376 -17.33 10.67 15.67
C THR A 376 -16.96 10.88 14.21
N ASN A 377 -17.19 12.08 13.66
CA ASN A 377 -16.77 12.44 12.30
C ASN A 377 -15.25 12.39 12.13
N TYR A 378 -14.48 12.87 13.11
CA TYR A 378 -13.03 12.71 13.07
C TYR A 378 -12.61 11.24 13.13
N LYS A 379 -13.25 10.41 13.96
CA LYS A 379 -12.98 8.96 13.96
C LYS A 379 -13.27 8.33 12.59
N THR A 380 -14.37 8.67 11.94
CA THR A 380 -14.73 8.09 10.63
C THR A 380 -13.75 8.52 9.53
N GLN A 381 -13.35 9.79 9.51
CA GLN A 381 -12.30 10.30 8.61
C GLN A 381 -10.96 9.62 8.87
N GLY A 382 -10.55 9.51 10.14
CA GLY A 382 -9.33 8.77 10.52
C GLY A 382 -9.37 7.30 10.07
N ASN A 383 -10.52 6.65 10.16
CA ASN A 383 -10.70 5.29 9.65
C ASN A 383 -10.56 5.18 8.12
N ALA A 384 -10.94 6.21 7.36
CA ALA A 384 -10.74 6.24 5.92
C ALA A 384 -9.24 6.25 5.58
N PHE A 385 -8.48 7.19 6.14
CA PHE A 385 -7.02 7.24 5.99
C PHE A 385 -6.32 5.98 6.49
N PHE A 386 -6.80 5.38 7.59
CA PHE A 386 -6.27 4.12 8.09
C PHE A 386 -6.41 2.99 7.06
N ARG A 387 -7.54 2.92 6.35
CA ARG A 387 -7.78 1.92 5.30
C ARG A 387 -6.92 2.14 4.07
N HIS A 388 -6.40 3.33 3.83
CA HIS A 388 -5.44 3.61 2.75
C HIS A 388 -3.99 3.29 3.14
N GLY A 389 -3.73 3.02 4.42
CA GLY A 389 -2.37 2.87 4.95
C GLY A 389 -1.72 4.20 5.33
N ASN A 390 -2.47 5.31 5.31
CA ASN A 390 -2.05 6.61 5.81
C ASN A 390 -2.19 6.68 7.34
N TYR A 391 -1.37 5.88 8.02
CA TYR A 391 -1.39 5.76 9.48
C TYR A 391 -1.09 7.07 10.21
N PRO A 392 -0.15 7.93 9.76
CA PRO A 392 0.12 9.20 10.45
C PRO A 392 -1.08 10.16 10.42
N THR A 393 -1.69 10.38 9.25
CA THR A 393 -2.89 11.23 9.14
C THR A 393 -4.06 10.65 9.93
N ALA A 394 -4.31 9.33 9.85
CA ALA A 394 -5.34 8.67 10.65
C ALA A 394 -5.17 8.93 12.16
N ARG A 395 -3.92 8.93 12.63
CA ARG A 395 -3.56 9.21 14.02
C ARG A 395 -3.91 10.62 14.45
N ALA A 396 -3.65 11.60 13.58
CA ALA A 396 -3.99 13.00 13.84
C ALA A 396 -5.50 13.16 14.05
N PHE A 397 -6.31 12.50 13.23
CA PHE A 397 -7.77 12.47 13.40
C PHE A 397 -8.22 11.82 14.71
N TYR A 398 -7.69 10.65 15.06
CA TYR A 398 -8.04 10.01 16.34
C TYR A 398 -7.65 10.86 17.55
N ARG A 399 -6.49 11.52 17.48
CA ARG A 399 -6.04 12.44 18.52
C ARG A 399 -6.97 13.66 18.62
N ARG A 400 -7.40 14.22 17.49
CA ARG A 400 -8.34 15.36 17.47
C ARG A 400 -9.70 14.97 18.04
N ALA A 401 -10.21 13.78 17.70
CA ALA A 401 -11.45 13.25 18.29
C ALA A 401 -11.38 13.22 19.83
N ILE A 402 -10.31 12.63 20.39
CA ILE A 402 -10.11 12.58 21.85
C ILE A 402 -9.98 13.98 22.45
N ALA A 403 -9.27 14.89 21.79
CA ALA A 403 -9.09 16.26 22.26
C ALA A 403 -10.43 17.02 22.33
N VAL A 404 -11.30 16.87 21.33
CA VAL A 404 -12.65 17.47 21.32
C VAL A 404 -13.49 16.96 22.48
N LEU A 405 -13.50 15.65 22.73
CA LEU A 405 -14.25 15.06 23.84
C LEU A 405 -13.76 15.61 25.19
N ARG A 406 -12.44 15.65 25.40
CA ARG A 406 -11.85 16.17 26.65
C ARG A 406 -12.14 17.66 26.85
N ALA A 407 -12.05 18.45 25.79
CA ALA A 407 -12.35 19.87 25.85
C ALA A 407 -13.83 20.13 26.20
N ALA A 408 -14.75 19.40 25.56
CA ALA A 408 -16.18 19.52 25.84
C ALA A 408 -16.54 19.08 27.26
N GLN A 409 -15.97 17.97 27.74
CA GLN A 409 -16.15 17.52 29.12
C GLN A 409 -15.64 18.57 30.11
N LEU A 410 -14.42 19.07 29.91
CA LEU A 410 -13.82 20.08 30.79
C LEU A 410 -14.66 21.37 30.83
N GLN A 411 -15.12 21.84 29.66
CA GLN A 411 -15.96 23.04 29.57
C GLN A 411 -17.28 22.84 30.33
N GLN A 412 -17.97 21.72 30.11
CA GLN A 412 -19.23 21.43 30.77
C GLN A 412 -19.06 21.29 32.29
N GLU A 413 -18.04 20.56 32.75
CA GLU A 413 -17.75 20.43 34.18
C GLU A 413 -17.36 21.76 34.82
N THR A 414 -16.64 22.63 34.10
CA THR A 414 -16.30 23.97 34.60
C THR A 414 -17.55 24.82 34.79
N SER A 415 -18.47 24.81 33.83
CA SER A 415 -19.76 25.51 33.93
C SER A 415 -20.66 24.95 35.04
N LEU A 416 -20.58 23.65 35.31
CA LEU A 416 -21.31 23.01 36.42
C LEU A 416 -20.72 23.38 37.78
N ARG A 417 -19.39 23.55 37.86
CA ARG A 417 -18.70 23.98 39.09
C ARG A 417 -18.92 25.45 39.44
N SER A 418 -19.31 26.28 38.48
CA SER A 418 -19.61 27.70 38.71
C SER A 418 -21.06 27.99 39.13
N LEU A 419 -21.90 26.96 39.27
CA LEU A 419 -23.29 27.13 39.71
C LEU A 419 -23.37 27.57 41.18
N SER A 420 -24.36 28.39 41.49
CA SER A 420 -24.72 28.70 42.89
C SER A 420 -25.30 27.48 43.61
N ALA A 421 -25.31 27.50 44.95
CA ALA A 421 -25.84 26.38 45.74
C ALA A 421 -27.32 26.07 45.42
N ASP A 422 -28.13 27.10 45.19
CA ASP A 422 -29.55 26.95 44.84
C ASP A 422 -29.73 26.34 43.44
N GLU A 423 -28.92 26.77 42.47
CA GLU A 423 -28.92 26.19 41.12
C GLU A 423 -28.42 24.75 41.12
N LEU A 424 -27.40 24.44 41.92
CA LEU A 424 -26.87 23.10 42.08
C LEU A 424 -27.95 22.17 42.67
N LEU A 425 -28.65 22.58 43.73
CA LEU A 425 -29.79 21.85 44.30
C LEU A 425 -30.89 21.60 43.26
N SER A 426 -31.23 22.62 42.46
CA SER A 426 -32.27 22.47 41.43
C SER A 426 -31.92 21.45 40.34
N ARG A 427 -30.62 21.21 40.12
CA ARG A 427 -30.10 20.27 39.11
C ARG A 427 -29.70 18.91 39.67
N CYS A 428 -29.59 18.77 40.98
CA CYS A 428 -29.51 17.48 41.65
C CYS A 428 -30.89 16.83 41.65
N SER A 429 -31.30 16.24 40.52
CA SER A 429 -32.47 15.36 40.42
C SER A 429 -32.06 13.89 40.50
N ILE A 430 -33.00 12.99 40.77
CA ILE A 430 -32.78 11.54 40.69
C ILE A 430 -32.11 11.20 39.34
N GLY A 431 -31.03 10.43 39.40
CA GLY A 431 -30.21 10.07 38.23
C GLY A 431 -29.15 11.10 37.82
N ALA A 432 -29.04 12.24 38.50
CA ALA A 432 -27.99 13.22 38.22
C ALA A 432 -26.61 12.65 38.57
N SER A 433 -25.64 12.84 37.66
CA SER A 433 -24.25 12.45 37.89
C SER A 433 -23.55 13.49 38.76
N VAL A 434 -22.92 13.03 39.84
CA VAL A 434 -22.26 13.87 40.83
C VAL A 434 -20.89 13.32 41.21
N GLN A 435 -20.10 14.18 41.85
CA GLN A 435 -18.94 13.77 42.63
C GLN A 435 -19.11 14.18 44.07
N VAL A 436 -18.71 13.30 44.98
CA VAL A 436 -18.86 13.46 46.42
C VAL A 436 -17.48 13.54 47.07
N ARG A 437 -17.25 14.60 47.85
CA ARG A 437 -16.00 14.75 48.62
C ARG A 437 -15.97 13.80 49.81
N SER A 438 -14.86 13.10 49.98
CA SER A 438 -14.61 12.23 51.13
C SER A 438 -14.64 13.00 52.46
N LEU A 439 -15.02 12.31 53.55
CA LEU A 439 -15.02 12.86 54.90
C LEU A 439 -13.60 12.97 55.49
N ARG A 440 -12.67 12.12 55.03
CA ARG A 440 -11.33 11.96 55.62
C ARG A 440 -10.20 12.53 54.76
N GLY A 441 -10.52 13.20 53.65
CA GLY A 441 -9.53 13.76 52.73
C GLY A 441 -10.17 14.57 51.60
N ASP A 442 -9.34 15.05 50.69
CA ASP A 442 -9.74 15.87 49.52
C ASP A 442 -10.09 15.04 48.27
N GLU A 443 -10.24 13.73 48.44
CA GLU A 443 -10.63 12.84 47.36
C GLU A 443 -12.10 13.02 46.99
N TRP A 444 -12.39 12.95 45.69
CA TRP A 444 -13.73 13.01 45.14
C TRP A 444 -14.08 11.65 44.53
N HIS A 445 -15.24 11.13 44.89
CA HIS A 445 -15.73 9.85 44.39
C HIS A 445 -16.92 10.05 43.46
N ASP A 446 -17.03 9.15 42.49
CA ASP A 446 -18.07 9.20 41.48
C ASP A 446 -19.35 8.55 41.99
N ALA A 447 -20.48 9.24 41.82
CA ALA A 447 -21.77 8.80 42.32
C ALA A 447 -22.94 9.35 41.50
N MET A 448 -24.13 8.80 41.76
CA MET A 448 -25.40 9.20 41.17
C MET A 448 -26.41 9.52 42.26
N VAL A 449 -27.26 10.52 42.04
CA VAL A 449 -28.32 10.89 42.99
C VAL A 449 -29.45 9.85 42.97
N SER A 450 -29.79 9.28 44.12
CA SER A 450 -30.95 8.38 44.29
C SER A 450 -32.19 9.11 44.78
N ASP A 451 -32.04 10.03 45.73
CA ASP A 451 -33.12 10.83 46.29
C ASP A 451 -32.62 12.20 46.80
N VAL A 452 -33.54 13.13 47.04
CA VAL A 452 -33.25 14.51 47.47
C VAL A 452 -34.22 14.92 48.57
N GLU A 453 -33.69 15.22 49.76
CA GLU A 453 -34.50 15.60 50.92
C GLU A 453 -34.21 17.03 51.37
N GLY A 454 -35.29 17.77 51.69
CA GLY A 454 -35.25 19.04 52.42
C GLY A 454 -35.44 20.30 51.56
N ARG A 455 -36.23 21.27 52.08
CA ARG A 455 -36.30 22.66 51.59
C ARG A 455 -35.41 23.57 52.46
N GLY A 456 -34.28 24.04 51.93
CA GLY A 456 -33.48 25.12 52.53
C GLY A 456 -32.07 24.69 52.95
N ALA A 457 -31.50 25.35 53.97
CA ALA A 457 -30.07 25.23 54.36
C ALA A 457 -29.62 23.85 54.85
N THR A 458 -30.53 22.89 55.01
CA THR A 458 -30.25 21.50 55.42
C THR A 458 -30.51 20.49 54.31
N SER A 459 -30.61 20.92 53.04
CA SER A 459 -30.83 19.99 51.93
C SER A 459 -29.70 18.96 51.83
N GLN A 460 -30.10 17.69 51.85
CA GLN A 460 -29.23 16.53 51.70
C GLN A 460 -29.65 15.76 50.45
N VAL A 461 -28.68 15.12 49.83
CA VAL A 461 -28.88 14.31 48.63
C VAL A 461 -28.39 12.91 48.95
N GLU A 462 -29.24 11.93 48.74
CA GLU A 462 -28.85 10.53 48.83
C GLU A 462 -28.11 10.14 47.56
N VAL A 463 -26.95 9.49 47.71
CA VAL A 463 -26.06 9.16 46.60
C VAL A 463 -25.69 7.68 46.59
N LEU A 464 -25.64 7.13 45.38
CA LEU A 464 -25.19 5.79 45.03
C LEU A 464 -23.80 5.90 44.39
N TYR A 465 -22.78 5.27 44.97
CA TYR A 465 -21.41 5.33 44.45
C TYR A 465 -21.21 4.38 43.25
N ASP A 466 -20.46 4.83 42.23
CA ASP A 466 -20.27 4.08 40.98
C ASP A 466 -19.27 2.91 41.10
N ALA A 467 -18.31 3.01 42.03
CA ALA A 467 -17.11 2.17 42.03
C ALA A 467 -16.98 1.22 43.23
N ASP A 468 -17.84 1.33 44.24
CA ASP A 468 -17.74 0.56 45.48
C ASP A 468 -19.10 0.01 45.93
N ASP A 469 -19.11 -1.15 46.59
CA ASP A 469 -20.28 -1.70 47.31
C ASP A 469 -20.63 -0.88 48.57
N ARG A 470 -20.40 0.43 48.54
CA ARG A 470 -20.76 1.35 49.63
C ARG A 470 -22.27 1.51 49.64
N GLU A 471 -22.87 1.38 50.82
CA GLU A 471 -24.28 1.69 51.05
C GLU A 471 -24.56 3.16 50.74
N ASP A 472 -25.80 3.43 50.33
CA ASP A 472 -26.34 4.75 50.04
C ASP A 472 -26.05 5.71 51.20
N GLU A 473 -25.50 6.88 50.87
CA GLU A 473 -25.12 7.89 51.88
C GLU A 473 -25.94 9.15 51.67
N TRP A 474 -26.48 9.71 52.75
CA TRP A 474 -27.04 11.06 52.75
C TRP A 474 -25.93 12.09 52.89
N VAL A 475 -25.72 12.88 51.83
CA VAL A 475 -24.61 13.80 51.72
C VAL A 475 -25.10 15.24 51.65
N SER A 476 -24.49 16.12 52.46
CA SER A 476 -24.73 17.57 52.37
C SER A 476 -24.30 18.11 51.01
N ILE A 477 -25.10 19.03 50.46
CA ILE A 477 -24.81 19.69 49.18
C ILE A 477 -23.42 20.33 49.09
N SER A 478 -22.86 20.76 50.23
CA SER A 478 -21.51 21.32 50.34
C SER A 478 -20.37 20.34 49.95
N ARG A 479 -20.65 19.03 49.98
CA ARG A 479 -19.73 17.97 49.56
C ARG A 479 -19.99 17.46 48.15
N ILE A 480 -20.96 18.05 47.44
CA ILE A 480 -21.41 17.58 46.13
C ILE A 480 -20.97 18.56 45.05
N ARG A 481 -20.52 18.04 43.91
CA ARG A 481 -20.41 18.80 42.67
C ARG A 481 -21.07 18.04 41.53
N LEU A 482 -21.76 18.76 40.66
CA LEU A 482 -22.36 18.17 39.46
C LEU A 482 -21.29 17.82 38.44
N ARG A 483 -21.57 16.78 37.67
CA ARG A 483 -20.76 16.31 36.56
C ARG A 483 -21.60 16.23 35.30
N MET A 484 -20.94 16.11 34.15
CA MET A 484 -21.61 15.74 32.91
C MET A 484 -22.43 14.45 33.09
N ASN A 485 -23.54 14.34 32.36
CA ASN A 485 -24.44 13.18 32.43
C ASN A 485 -23.69 11.86 32.18
N THR A 486 -23.98 10.84 32.99
CA THR A 486 -23.34 9.51 32.94
C THR A 486 -23.45 8.83 31.58
N THR A 487 -24.59 8.97 30.88
CA THR A 487 -24.79 8.37 29.55
C THR A 487 -23.87 9.00 28.51
N LEU A 488 -23.73 10.32 28.56
CA LEU A 488 -22.85 11.07 27.66
C LEU A 488 -21.37 10.82 27.97
N LEU A 489 -21.01 10.72 29.26
CA LEU A 489 -19.65 10.35 29.67
C LEU A 489 -19.27 8.95 29.21
N SER A 490 -20.19 7.99 29.37
CA SER A 490 -20.01 6.64 28.85
C SER A 490 -19.80 6.65 27.34
N ALA A 491 -20.58 7.43 26.59
CA ALA A 491 -20.39 7.58 25.14
C ALA A 491 -19.04 8.25 24.77
N PHE A 492 -18.58 9.22 25.57
CA PHE A 492 -17.26 9.84 25.40
C PHE A 492 -16.15 8.81 25.63
N ASP A 493 -16.24 8.03 26.71
CA ASP A 493 -15.26 6.99 27.03
C ASP A 493 -15.25 5.87 25.98
N ASP A 494 -16.42 5.44 25.51
CA ASP A 494 -16.57 4.49 24.40
C ASP A 494 -15.83 4.98 23.16
N LEU A 495 -16.06 6.24 22.77
CA LEU A 495 -15.44 6.81 21.60
C LEU A 495 -13.93 7.03 21.79
N ALA A 496 -13.50 7.44 22.99
CA ALA A 496 -12.10 7.64 23.33
C ALA A 496 -11.32 6.30 23.36
N VAL A 497 -11.94 5.23 23.86
CA VAL A 497 -11.41 3.86 23.80
C VAL A 497 -11.23 3.42 22.35
N ASP A 498 -12.25 3.59 21.51
CA ASP A 498 -12.18 3.28 20.08
C ASP A 498 -11.04 4.02 19.37
N CYS A 499 -10.93 5.33 19.60
CA CYS A 499 -9.89 6.17 19.00
C CYS A 499 -8.49 5.75 19.50
N SER A 500 -8.34 5.47 20.80
CA SER A 500 -7.08 4.99 21.38
C SER A 500 -6.66 3.63 20.82
N MET A 501 -7.61 2.71 20.65
CA MET A 501 -7.37 1.41 20.04
C MET A 501 -6.92 1.54 18.57
N ASN A 502 -7.58 2.40 17.79
CA ASN A 502 -7.22 2.59 16.38
C ASN A 502 -5.88 3.33 16.23
N MET A 503 -5.61 4.31 17.10
CA MET A 503 -4.31 4.98 17.18
C MET A 503 -3.19 3.99 17.54
N GLY A 504 -3.40 3.08 18.50
CA GLY A 504 -2.43 2.03 18.85
C GLY A 504 -2.17 1.05 17.70
N LYS A 505 -3.20 0.68 16.93
CA LYS A 505 -3.03 -0.11 15.69
C LYS A 505 -2.23 0.65 14.64
N ALA A 506 -2.47 1.96 14.48
CA ALA A 506 -1.74 2.80 13.52
C ALA A 506 -0.24 2.86 13.87
N PHE A 507 0.08 3.07 15.15
CA PHE A 507 1.46 2.99 15.66
C PHE A 507 2.09 1.60 15.45
N THR A 508 1.34 0.53 15.70
CA THR A 508 1.80 -0.85 15.44
C THR A 508 2.13 -1.05 13.96
N SER A 509 1.31 -0.55 13.04
CA SER A 509 1.57 -0.62 11.60
C SER A 509 2.78 0.21 11.16
N LEU A 510 3.10 1.28 11.88
CA LEU A 510 4.32 2.08 11.68
C LEU A 510 5.55 1.43 12.31
N GLY A 511 5.41 0.37 13.10
CA GLY A 511 6.51 -0.26 13.85
C GLY A 511 6.90 0.47 15.14
N ASP A 512 6.18 1.54 15.51
CA ASP A 512 6.39 2.27 16.77
C ASP A 512 5.59 1.60 17.88
N HIS A 513 6.15 0.51 18.39
CA HIS A 513 5.49 -0.32 19.37
C HIS A 513 5.44 0.32 20.77
N ASP A 514 6.35 1.25 21.10
CA ASP A 514 6.33 1.98 22.36
C ASP A 514 5.08 2.86 22.46
N GLN A 515 4.80 3.65 21.42
CA GLN A 515 3.59 4.48 21.36
C GLN A 515 2.31 3.64 21.26
N ALA A 516 2.37 2.49 20.58
CA ALA A 516 1.24 1.56 20.54
C ALA A 516 0.84 1.07 21.95
N VAL A 517 1.84 0.69 22.77
CA VAL A 517 1.61 0.24 24.16
C VAL A 517 0.98 1.35 25.01
N GLN A 518 1.40 2.60 24.85
CA GLN A 518 0.79 3.74 25.56
C GLN A 518 -0.69 3.90 25.20
N CYS A 519 -1.02 3.82 23.91
CA CYS A 519 -2.40 3.92 23.42
C CYS A 519 -3.29 2.80 23.98
N PHE A 520 -2.82 1.55 23.95
CA PHE A 520 -3.58 0.43 24.50
C PHE A 520 -3.70 0.49 26.02
N THR A 521 -2.68 1.01 26.71
CA THR A 521 -2.74 1.25 28.15
C THR A 521 -3.78 2.31 28.51
N HIS A 522 -3.87 3.39 27.71
CA HIS A 522 -4.92 4.38 27.90
C HIS A 522 -6.32 3.78 27.70
N ALA A 523 -6.52 2.99 26.63
CA ALA A 523 -7.79 2.28 26.40
C ALA A 523 -8.16 1.33 27.56
N LEU A 524 -7.16 0.65 28.16
CA LEU A 524 -7.36 -0.20 29.33
C LEU A 524 -7.74 0.60 30.57
N SER A 525 -7.12 1.77 30.79
CA SER A 525 -7.43 2.63 31.94
C SER A 525 -8.90 3.09 31.95
N LEU A 526 -9.46 3.41 30.78
CA LEU A 526 -10.87 3.79 30.60
C LEU A 526 -11.86 2.62 30.79
N ARG A 527 -11.36 1.40 30.97
CA ARG A 527 -12.16 0.16 31.12
C ARG A 527 -11.78 -0.65 32.36
N GLY A 528 -11.15 -0.02 33.35
CA GLY A 528 -10.73 -0.69 34.58
C GLY A 528 -9.81 -1.89 34.35
N GLY A 529 -9.01 -1.87 33.27
CA GLY A 529 -8.04 -2.92 32.94
C GLY A 529 -8.61 -4.20 32.29
N LYS A 530 -9.92 -4.24 31.98
CA LYS A 530 -10.59 -5.49 31.54
C LYS A 530 -10.96 -5.58 30.05
N LEU A 531 -10.33 -4.75 29.22
CA LEU A 531 -10.61 -4.74 27.77
C LEU A 531 -9.76 -5.79 27.04
N ILE A 532 -10.35 -6.95 26.74
CA ILE A 532 -9.69 -8.11 26.10
C ILE A 532 -8.91 -7.73 24.83
N SER A 533 -9.52 -6.93 23.95
CA SER A 533 -8.90 -6.52 22.69
C SER A 533 -7.67 -5.63 22.89
N ALA A 534 -7.68 -4.78 23.92
CA ALA A 534 -6.55 -3.93 24.29
C ALA A 534 -5.42 -4.73 24.94
N LEU A 535 -5.75 -5.66 25.86
CA LEU A 535 -4.77 -6.60 26.44
C LEU A 535 -4.07 -7.41 25.35
N TYR A 536 -4.84 -8.01 24.43
CA TYR A 536 -4.27 -8.75 23.30
C TYR A 536 -3.33 -7.88 22.46
N SER A 537 -3.79 -6.68 22.08
CA SER A 537 -3.02 -5.78 21.20
C SER A 537 -1.76 -5.26 21.89
N ARG A 538 -1.83 -4.91 23.18
CA ARG A 538 -0.67 -4.51 24.00
C ARG A 538 0.32 -5.66 24.18
N GLY A 539 -0.17 -6.88 24.41
CA GLY A 539 0.65 -8.08 24.49
C GLY A 539 1.44 -8.34 23.21
N VAL A 540 0.79 -8.22 22.04
CA VAL A 540 1.46 -8.34 20.72
C VAL A 540 2.49 -7.22 20.50
N ALA A 541 2.20 -5.98 20.90
CA ALA A 541 3.16 -4.88 20.81
C ALA A 541 4.37 -5.11 21.74
N ASN A 542 4.15 -5.61 22.96
CA ASN A 542 5.23 -5.99 23.89
C ASN A 542 6.08 -7.14 23.35
N MET A 543 5.49 -8.13 22.66
CA MET A 543 6.26 -9.16 21.95
C MET A 543 7.19 -8.55 20.91
N ALA A 544 6.69 -7.58 20.14
CA ALA A 544 7.48 -6.92 19.10
C ALA A 544 8.64 -6.10 19.70
N ARG A 545 8.44 -5.43 20.84
CA ARG A 545 9.49 -4.76 21.63
C ARG A 545 10.44 -5.71 22.36
N ARG A 546 10.20 -7.02 22.28
CA ARG A 546 10.90 -8.09 23.01
C ARG A 546 10.75 -8.03 24.54
N ASP A 547 9.77 -7.30 25.05
CA ASP A 547 9.35 -7.41 26.45
C ASP A 547 8.43 -8.61 26.63
N LEU A 548 9.07 -9.78 26.70
CA LEU A 548 8.35 -11.06 26.75
C LEU A 548 7.59 -11.25 28.06
N THR A 549 8.03 -10.61 29.16
CA THR A 549 7.37 -10.70 30.47
C THR A 549 6.05 -9.94 30.45
N ALA A 550 6.06 -8.67 30.00
CA ALA A 550 4.84 -7.88 29.87
C ALA A 550 3.88 -8.51 28.86
N ALA A 551 4.41 -9.04 27.74
CA ALA A 551 3.60 -9.76 26.75
C ALA A 551 2.93 -11.01 27.34
N GLN A 552 3.63 -11.78 28.17
CA GLN A 552 3.09 -12.96 28.82
C GLN A 552 1.92 -12.60 29.73
N GLN A 553 2.08 -11.56 30.55
CA GLN A 553 1.05 -11.08 31.46
C GLN A 553 -0.21 -10.66 30.70
N ASP A 554 -0.07 -9.77 29.71
CA ASP A 554 -1.17 -9.26 28.90
C ASP A 554 -1.94 -10.38 28.18
N LEU A 555 -1.23 -11.32 27.54
CA LEU A 555 -1.85 -12.43 26.82
C LEU A 555 -2.52 -13.44 27.78
N TRP A 556 -1.98 -13.63 28.97
CA TRP A 556 -2.60 -14.48 29.99
C TRP A 556 -3.89 -13.85 30.50
N GLU A 557 -3.88 -12.56 30.86
CA GLU A 557 -5.07 -11.83 31.30
C GLU A 557 -6.16 -11.81 30.22
N ALA A 558 -5.80 -11.55 28.97
CA ALA A 558 -6.73 -11.58 27.84
C ALA A 558 -7.41 -12.96 27.70
N ASN A 559 -6.64 -14.04 27.87
CA ASN A 559 -7.15 -15.41 27.80
C ASN A 559 -8.09 -15.73 28.97
N GLN A 560 -7.76 -15.30 30.19
CA GLN A 560 -8.63 -15.48 31.37
C GLN A 560 -9.96 -14.76 31.19
N GLN A 561 -9.93 -13.50 30.73
CA GLN A 561 -11.15 -12.73 30.51
C GLN A 561 -12.02 -13.35 29.40
N CYS A 562 -11.43 -13.85 28.31
CA CYS A 562 -12.18 -14.62 27.31
C CYS A 562 -12.91 -15.82 27.93
N ARG A 563 -12.25 -16.57 28.83
CA ARG A 563 -12.84 -17.75 29.47
C ARG A 563 -13.98 -17.38 30.42
N VAL A 564 -13.83 -16.31 31.19
CA VAL A 564 -14.89 -15.80 32.08
C VAL A 564 -16.11 -15.39 31.25
N GLN A 565 -15.90 -14.61 30.19
CA GLN A 565 -16.97 -14.15 29.32
C GLN A 565 -17.67 -15.30 28.56
N GLN A 566 -16.94 -16.33 28.13
CA GLN A 566 -17.54 -17.50 27.50
C GLN A 566 -18.44 -18.28 28.47
N LYS A 567 -18.04 -18.41 29.75
CA LYS A 567 -18.85 -19.08 30.77
C LYS A 567 -20.16 -18.32 31.07
N SER A 568 -20.11 -16.99 31.13
CA SER A 568 -21.30 -16.16 31.34
C SER A 568 -22.24 -16.12 30.13
N SER A 569 -21.75 -16.43 28.93
CA SER A 569 -22.53 -16.41 27.68
C SER A 569 -23.40 -17.67 27.48
N VAL A 570 -23.15 -18.76 28.21
CA VAL A 570 -23.90 -20.03 28.08
C VAL A 570 -25.35 -19.91 28.57
N SER A 571 -25.70 -18.83 29.28
CA SER A 571 -27.06 -18.56 29.78
C SER A 571 -27.85 -17.51 28.98
N GLY A 572 -27.31 -16.95 27.88
CA GLY A 572 -27.92 -15.84 27.13
C GLY A 572 -28.57 -16.27 25.81
N GLY A 573 -29.83 -15.87 25.60
CA GLY A 573 -30.69 -16.32 24.49
C GLY A 573 -30.20 -16.04 23.05
N THR A 574 -30.86 -16.69 22.09
CA THR A 574 -30.53 -16.75 20.66
C THR A 574 -30.98 -15.50 19.88
N SER A 575 -30.17 -14.44 19.88
CA SER A 575 -30.34 -13.27 19.01
C SER A 575 -29.25 -13.22 17.93
N THR A 576 -29.57 -12.67 16.75
CA THR A 576 -28.64 -12.51 15.61
C THR A 576 -27.48 -11.55 15.87
N THR A 577 -27.63 -10.59 16.78
CA THR A 577 -26.52 -9.73 17.23
C THR A 577 -25.56 -10.51 18.12
N ASN A 578 -26.10 -11.38 18.98
CA ASN A 578 -25.30 -12.22 19.89
C ASN A 578 -24.44 -13.21 19.09
N THR A 579 -24.93 -13.76 17.99
CA THR A 579 -24.14 -14.68 17.16
C THR A 579 -22.92 -13.99 16.54
N ARG A 580 -23.06 -12.80 15.96
CA ARG A 580 -21.93 -12.04 15.37
C ARG A 580 -20.86 -11.70 16.40
N ASP A 581 -21.25 -11.32 17.60
CA ASP A 581 -20.29 -10.95 18.64
C ASP A 581 -19.61 -12.18 19.25
N THR A 582 -20.30 -13.32 19.35
CA THR A 582 -19.66 -14.59 19.72
C THR A 582 -18.64 -15.07 18.69
N GLU A 583 -18.89 -14.87 17.39
CA GLU A 583 -17.95 -15.19 16.32
C GLU A 583 -16.69 -14.33 16.39
N LYS A 584 -16.84 -13.01 16.54
CA LYS A 584 -15.72 -12.08 16.75
C LYS A 584 -14.90 -12.47 17.97
N MET A 585 -15.55 -12.78 19.08
CA MET A 585 -14.87 -13.22 20.30
C MET A 585 -14.13 -14.54 20.13
N ARG A 586 -14.72 -15.52 19.41
CA ARG A 586 -14.06 -16.78 19.09
C ARG A 586 -12.84 -16.57 18.18
N ALA A 587 -12.94 -15.68 17.20
CA ALA A 587 -11.82 -15.31 16.33
C ALA A 587 -10.68 -14.63 17.13
N LEU A 588 -11.01 -13.69 18.01
CA LEU A 588 -10.05 -13.04 18.90
C LEU A 588 -9.38 -14.05 19.85
N HIS A 589 -10.14 -14.98 20.42
CA HIS A 589 -9.59 -16.03 21.27
C HIS A 589 -8.58 -16.92 20.52
N LYS A 590 -8.88 -17.29 19.26
CA LYS A 590 -7.93 -18.00 18.40
C LYS A 590 -6.63 -17.21 18.18
N GLN A 591 -6.74 -15.89 17.98
CA GLN A 591 -5.58 -15.00 17.83
C GLN A 591 -4.74 -14.93 19.11
N ILE A 592 -5.36 -14.83 20.28
CA ILE A 592 -4.69 -14.84 21.59
C ILE A 592 -3.90 -16.14 21.77
N VAL A 593 -4.53 -17.29 21.50
CA VAL A 593 -3.87 -18.61 21.61
C VAL A 593 -2.68 -18.73 20.64
N ALA A 594 -2.84 -18.24 19.40
CA ALA A 594 -1.76 -18.23 18.42
C ALA A 594 -0.59 -17.33 18.85
N ALA A 595 -0.88 -16.13 19.38
CA ALA A 595 0.13 -15.22 19.91
C ALA A 595 0.88 -15.83 21.10
N TYR A 596 0.17 -16.51 22.01
CA TYR A 596 0.79 -17.19 23.14
C TYR A 596 1.74 -18.32 22.71
N LYS A 597 1.36 -19.12 21.70
CA LYS A 597 2.27 -20.11 21.10
C LYS A 597 3.51 -19.46 20.49
N LYS A 598 3.35 -18.35 19.79
CA LYS A 598 4.48 -17.58 19.23
C LYS A 598 5.38 -17.03 20.33
N LEU A 599 4.82 -16.54 21.44
CA LEU A 599 5.57 -16.08 22.61
C LEU A 599 6.41 -17.22 23.23
N GLN A 600 5.84 -18.43 23.37
CA GLN A 600 6.58 -19.60 23.85
C GLN A 600 7.77 -19.94 22.94
N GLN A 601 7.58 -19.88 21.63
CA GLN A 601 8.68 -20.07 20.66
C GLN A 601 9.76 -18.99 20.82
N MET A 602 9.39 -17.73 21.05
CA MET A 602 10.33 -16.65 21.30
C MET A 602 11.15 -16.87 22.59
N HIS A 603 10.51 -17.32 23.69
CA HIS A 603 11.24 -17.69 24.91
C HIS A 603 12.22 -18.85 24.68
N ALA A 604 11.81 -19.89 23.96
CA ALA A 604 12.67 -21.02 23.63
C ALA A 604 13.88 -20.57 22.80
N ASN A 605 13.65 -19.70 21.82
CA ASN A 605 14.72 -19.14 20.97
C ASN A 605 15.67 -18.23 21.76
N LYS A 606 15.15 -17.38 22.66
CA LYS A 606 15.95 -16.55 23.57
C LYS A 606 16.87 -17.42 24.44
N LYS A 607 16.31 -18.44 25.09
CA LYS A 607 17.09 -19.39 25.91
C LYS A 607 18.18 -20.11 25.11
N ARG A 608 17.91 -20.48 23.85
CA ARG A 608 18.90 -21.09 22.95
C ARG A 608 20.02 -20.11 22.57
N LEU A 609 19.68 -18.86 22.26
CA LEU A 609 20.63 -17.80 21.98
C LEU A 609 21.52 -17.50 23.18
N ASP A 610 20.93 -17.33 24.36
CA ASP A 610 21.66 -17.08 25.62
C ASP A 610 22.66 -18.22 25.90
N LYS A 611 22.23 -19.48 25.75
CA LYS A 611 23.12 -20.64 25.87
C LYS A 611 24.27 -20.62 24.85
N LYS A 612 24.03 -20.17 23.61
CA LYS A 612 25.06 -20.06 22.57
C LYS A 612 26.07 -18.96 22.90
N VAL A 613 25.60 -17.80 23.35
CA VAL A 613 26.44 -16.67 23.78
C VAL A 613 27.29 -17.09 24.98
N ILE A 614 26.71 -17.72 26.00
CA ILE A 614 27.46 -18.24 27.16
C ILE A 614 28.56 -19.21 26.70
N LYS A 615 28.25 -20.15 25.80
CA LYS A 615 29.25 -21.09 25.27
C LYS A 615 30.38 -20.37 24.51
N GLN A 616 30.06 -19.33 23.75
CA GLN A 616 31.04 -18.51 23.05
C GLN A 616 31.89 -17.68 24.01
N MET A 617 31.28 -17.09 25.04
CA MET A 617 31.99 -16.37 26.11
C MET A 617 32.93 -17.30 26.88
N VAL A 618 32.47 -18.49 27.28
CA VAL A 618 33.32 -19.50 27.94
C VAL A 618 34.48 -19.92 27.03
N LYS A 619 34.22 -20.13 25.73
CA LYS A 619 35.29 -20.44 24.76
C LYS A 619 36.30 -19.28 24.63
N TYR A 620 35.82 -18.04 24.59
CA TYR A 620 36.68 -16.86 24.53
C TYR A 620 37.51 -16.69 25.82
N LEU A 621 36.89 -16.82 26.99
CA LEU A 621 37.58 -16.78 28.28
C LEU A 621 38.65 -17.87 28.37
N SER A 622 38.37 -19.08 27.88
CA SER A 622 39.36 -20.17 27.83
C SER A 622 40.53 -19.94 26.86
N SER A 623 40.46 -18.90 26.00
CA SER A 623 41.54 -18.53 25.07
C SER A 623 42.45 -17.41 25.59
N ILE A 624 42.20 -16.88 26.79
CA ILE A 624 43.02 -15.85 27.43
C ILE A 624 43.93 -16.53 28.47
N PRO A 625 45.25 -16.65 28.24
CA PRO A 625 46.15 -17.41 29.12
C PRO A 625 46.20 -16.90 30.57
N ALA A 626 46.05 -15.58 30.76
CA ALA A 626 46.10 -14.94 32.09
C ALA A 626 44.89 -15.24 33.00
N LEU A 627 43.83 -15.86 32.46
CA LEU A 627 42.60 -16.22 33.18
C LEU A 627 42.43 -17.74 33.33
N GLN A 628 43.44 -18.55 32.96
CA GLN A 628 43.37 -20.01 33.11
C GLN A 628 43.81 -20.48 34.51
N ASP A 629 44.54 -19.64 35.26
CA ASP A 629 45.08 -19.94 36.60
C ASP A 629 44.34 -19.23 37.77
N GLN A 630 43.18 -18.62 37.49
CA GLN A 630 42.22 -18.11 38.49
C GLN A 630 40.85 -18.76 38.23
#